data_AF-A0A929T5R2-F1
#
_entry.id   AF-A0A929T5R2-F1
#
_cell.length_a   1.000
_cell.length_b   1.000
_cell.length_c   1.000
_cell.angle_alpha   90.00
_cell.angle_beta   90.00
_cell.angle_gamma   90.00
#
_symmetry.space_group_name_H-M   'P 1'
#
loop_
_entity.id
_entity.type
_entity.pdbx_description
1 polymer ?
#
loop_
_entity_poly.entity_id
_entity_poly.type
_entity_poly.pdbx_seq_one_letter_code
_entity_poly.pdbx_strand_id
1 'polypeptide(L)'
;MFKRIFLRKKGKTDRFEGDDRGNAEGYLTDASEEDDRWEEDDWSEADGRWESDSEEEDGEAVSFYRKDLDSAGQEGKRDVTGRGGSSLRQVKPEREPEAEKRKKLEGLNGEDPADRAAYVEDCLARMLEGAREIESLRYEYNRVSISIRDMEKISELRSEERRKIFSFAEKIAEKEEELRTLSGREGQMTDLQYGRLEQLSEDPDSSLSKYEEAEEMHRKIRSDLKRLEDEKEASMMREEDLEKVLTGTRTLGVTCFITFLALTGVLLALHTMLGFEVVYGYMAAALLSALSIVSLYMRNTAAHRDLKQAQKKTSKLILLQNTVKIRYVNNRNLLDYYALKFGVKKAEELKHLIACYETEKDYRCKHQESMNQMEEMKNRLEELLTKNDVQMPRYLLKEVSYLTNREESSYLRHKLLSQRKSLRKRMDYNQQEVIGGAKNDIRELGRRYPRHAKEIAAQVDRFTEKMERMEMPVTMSRGEASA
;
A
#
# COMPACT_ATOMS: atom_id res chain seq x y z
N MET A 1 33.20 -27.50 56.05
CA MET A 1 32.22 -28.60 56.23
C MET A 1 30.86 -28.06 55.78
N PHE A 2 29.93 -28.78 55.14
CA PHE A 2 29.80 -30.22 54.87
C PHE A 2 29.68 -30.52 53.36
N LYS A 3 29.85 -31.79 52.95
CA LYS A 3 29.59 -32.26 51.57
C LYS A 3 28.21 -32.93 51.46
N ARG A 4 27.64 -32.89 50.24
CA ARG A 4 26.68 -33.84 49.61
C ARG A 4 25.83 -34.74 50.54
N ILE A 5 24.51 -34.64 50.40
CA ILE A 5 23.64 -35.81 50.19
C ILE A 5 22.96 -35.64 48.83
N PHE A 6 22.60 -36.75 48.18
CA PHE A 6 22.25 -36.89 46.76
C PHE A 6 21.02 -37.81 46.66
N LEU A 7 20.34 -37.84 45.50
CA LEU A 7 19.29 -38.83 45.13
C LEU A 7 17.92 -38.63 45.87
N ARG A 8 16.75 -38.95 45.29
CA ARG A 8 16.37 -39.39 43.92
C ARG A 8 14.84 -39.43 43.74
N LYS A 9 14.33 -38.85 42.65
CA LYS A 9 13.19 -39.40 41.88
C LYS A 9 13.33 -39.01 40.40
N LYS A 10 12.72 -39.76 39.49
CA LYS A 10 13.12 -39.83 38.07
C LYS A 10 11.91 -39.95 37.13
N GLY A 11 11.90 -39.14 36.07
CA GLY A 11 11.04 -39.16 34.88
C GLY A 11 11.55 -38.03 33.96
N LYS A 12 11.90 -38.25 32.68
CA LYS A 12 11.05 -38.63 31.53
C LYS A 12 9.98 -37.56 31.25
N THR A 13 9.86 -36.95 30.07
CA THR A 13 10.52 -37.13 28.74
C THR A 13 10.15 -35.94 27.83
N ASP A 14 10.91 -35.48 26.83
CA ASP A 14 12.30 -35.79 26.38
C ASP A 14 12.90 -34.57 25.57
N ARG A 15 13.95 -34.82 24.77
CA ARG A 15 14.78 -33.97 23.89
C ARG A 15 14.10 -33.08 22.84
N PHE A 16 14.65 -31.87 22.63
CA PHE A 16 14.93 -31.30 21.30
C PHE A 16 16.27 -30.52 21.33
N GLU A 17 17.00 -30.44 20.21
CA GLU A 17 18.37 -29.90 20.08
C GLU A 17 18.46 -28.88 18.91
N GLY A 18 19.54 -28.09 18.86
CA GLY A 18 19.76 -26.93 17.96
C GLY A 18 19.81 -25.62 18.76
N ASP A 19 20.95 -24.97 19.02
CA ASP A 19 21.91 -24.33 18.07
C ASP A 19 21.16 -23.46 17.02
N ASP A 20 21.44 -22.16 16.90
CA ASP A 20 22.78 -21.62 16.60
C ASP A 20 23.08 -20.22 17.21
N ARG A 21 24.15 -19.57 16.74
CA ARG A 21 24.86 -18.43 17.35
C ARG A 21 24.41 -17.05 16.85
N GLY A 22 24.67 -16.01 17.66
CA GLY A 22 24.51 -14.61 17.25
C GLY A 22 24.99 -13.58 18.27
N ASN A 23 26.31 -13.44 18.46
CA ASN A 23 26.88 -12.31 19.22
C ASN A 23 27.12 -11.12 18.28
N ALA A 24 26.59 -9.95 18.62
CA ALA A 24 26.82 -8.70 17.88
C ALA A 24 26.84 -7.51 18.86
N GLU A 25 28.04 -7.12 19.30
CA GLU A 25 28.28 -5.88 20.02
C GLU A 25 28.52 -4.73 19.04
N GLY A 26 28.14 -3.51 19.42
CA GLY A 26 28.61 -2.27 18.81
C GLY A 26 27.96 -1.88 17.47
N TYR A 27 27.32 -0.72 17.42
CA TYR A 27 27.95 0.51 16.94
C TYR A 27 26.95 1.67 17.12
N LEU A 28 27.27 2.59 18.03
CA LEU A 28 26.67 3.93 18.10
C LEU A 28 27.82 4.93 17.97
N THR A 29 27.76 5.75 16.93
CA THR A 29 28.63 6.89 16.69
C THR A 29 27.80 7.99 16.08
N ASP A 30 27.95 9.20 16.60
CA ASP A 30 27.18 10.36 16.18
C ASP A 30 27.46 10.77 14.72
N ALA A 31 26.49 11.43 14.11
CA ALA A 31 26.67 12.28 12.95
C ALA A 31 25.83 13.55 13.17
N SER A 32 26.49 14.70 13.17
CA SER A 32 25.92 16.04 13.21
C SER A 32 25.69 16.57 11.79
N GLU A 33 25.27 17.84 11.68
CA GLU A 33 25.18 18.65 10.44
C GLU A 33 24.07 18.22 9.44
N GLU A 34 23.41 19.13 8.72
CA GLU A 34 23.36 20.60 8.81
C GLU A 34 22.02 21.17 8.27
N ASP A 35 21.86 22.49 8.28
CA ASP A 35 20.70 23.19 7.71
C ASP A 35 20.59 23.05 6.18
N ASP A 36 19.37 23.20 5.64
CA ASP A 36 19.20 23.80 4.31
C ASP A 36 17.89 24.60 4.23
N ARG A 37 17.94 25.81 3.69
CA ARG A 37 16.83 26.80 3.69
C ARG A 37 16.87 27.65 2.43
N TRP A 38 15.81 27.54 1.63
CA TRP A 38 15.43 28.46 0.57
C TRP A 38 13.89 28.49 0.59
N GLU A 39 13.19 29.58 0.94
CA GLU A 39 13.13 30.94 0.36
C GLU A 39 12.43 31.00 -1.00
N GLU A 40 11.71 32.10 -1.21
CA GLU A 40 10.59 32.26 -2.14
C GLU A 40 11.04 32.92 -3.45
N ASP A 41 10.27 32.81 -4.55
CA ASP A 41 9.74 33.99 -5.23
C ASP A 41 8.78 33.71 -6.40
N ASP A 42 7.78 34.57 -6.43
CA ASP A 42 6.53 34.68 -7.18
C ASP A 42 6.70 35.27 -8.62
N TRP A 43 5.59 35.63 -9.29
CA TRP A 43 5.44 36.45 -10.52
C TRP A 43 5.67 35.74 -11.89
N SER A 44 4.95 36.07 -12.98
CA SER A 44 3.78 36.95 -13.17
C SER A 44 2.92 36.53 -14.39
N GLU A 45 1.72 37.11 -14.51
CA GLU A 45 0.87 37.08 -15.71
C GLU A 45 1.48 37.82 -16.92
N ALA A 46 1.00 37.52 -18.14
CA ALA A 46 1.17 38.36 -19.32
C ALA A 46 0.00 38.18 -20.31
N ASP A 47 -0.67 39.28 -20.65
CA ASP A 47 -1.82 39.32 -21.56
C ASP A 47 -1.37 39.60 -23.01
N GLY A 48 -2.17 39.22 -24.02
CA GLY A 48 -1.81 39.34 -25.43
C GLY A 48 -3.02 39.41 -26.37
N ARG A 49 -3.15 40.47 -27.17
CA ARG A 49 -4.40 40.86 -27.85
C ARG A 49 -4.16 41.33 -29.29
N TRP A 50 -5.21 41.17 -30.12
CA TRP A 50 -5.30 41.52 -31.55
C TRP A 50 -4.53 40.54 -32.46
N GLU A 51 -4.85 40.40 -33.76
CA GLU A 51 -5.65 41.28 -34.62
C GLU A 51 -6.49 40.45 -35.63
N SER A 52 -7.49 41.07 -36.28
CA SER A 52 -8.29 40.44 -37.34
C SER A 52 -7.75 40.85 -38.71
N ASP A 53 -7.89 39.99 -39.74
CA ASP A 53 -8.19 40.50 -41.09
C ASP A 53 -8.93 39.47 -41.97
N SER A 54 -9.20 39.85 -43.24
CA SER A 54 -10.45 39.52 -43.96
C SER A 54 -10.26 38.77 -45.31
N GLU A 55 -11.29 38.80 -46.18
CA GLU A 55 -11.42 38.20 -47.55
C GLU A 55 -11.82 36.69 -47.57
N GLU A 56 -12.95 36.20 -48.14
CA GLU A 56 -13.62 36.35 -49.48
C GLU A 56 -12.89 35.56 -50.61
N GLU A 57 -13.49 34.75 -51.49
CA GLU A 57 -14.82 34.07 -51.70
C GLU A 57 -14.53 32.55 -51.98
N ASP A 58 -15.41 31.53 -52.07
CA ASP A 58 -16.88 31.28 -52.14
C ASP A 58 -17.14 29.87 -51.48
N GLY A 59 -18.31 29.22 -51.30
CA GLY A 59 -19.66 29.44 -51.83
C GLY A 59 -20.72 28.36 -51.48
N GLU A 60 -21.56 28.02 -52.47
CA GLU A 60 -22.69 27.07 -52.44
C GLU A 60 -22.35 25.62 -52.04
N ALA A 61 -23.22 24.79 -51.41
CA ALA A 61 -24.50 24.93 -50.71
C ALA A 61 -24.71 23.58 -49.93
N VAL A 62 -25.75 23.25 -49.14
CA VAL A 62 -27.18 23.63 -49.01
C VAL A 62 -27.59 23.56 -47.53
N SER A 63 -28.67 24.25 -47.16
CA SER A 63 -29.22 24.37 -45.80
C SER A 63 -30.16 23.20 -45.38
N PHE A 64 -30.97 23.43 -44.32
CA PHE A 64 -31.91 22.52 -43.60
C PHE A 64 -31.31 21.65 -42.48
N TYR A 65 -31.77 21.69 -41.21
CA TYR A 65 -32.83 22.49 -40.56
C TYR A 65 -32.32 23.17 -39.28
N ARG A 66 -32.80 24.39 -39.00
CA ARG A 66 -32.95 24.94 -37.63
C ARG A 66 -34.35 25.55 -37.51
N LYS A 67 -35.19 24.99 -36.62
CA LYS A 67 -36.36 25.65 -36.02
C LYS A 67 -36.96 24.75 -34.93
N ASP A 68 -37.34 25.18 -33.73
CA ASP A 68 -36.98 26.33 -32.85
C ASP A 68 -37.26 25.84 -31.41
N LEU A 69 -36.63 26.41 -30.37
CA LEU A 69 -37.19 26.54 -29.01
C LEU A 69 -36.22 27.28 -28.07
N ASP A 70 -36.33 28.62 -28.01
CA ASP A 70 -35.77 29.44 -26.92
C ASP A 70 -36.79 29.57 -25.78
N SER A 71 -36.35 29.46 -24.52
CA SER A 71 -36.73 30.37 -23.41
C SER A 71 -36.12 29.98 -22.04
N ALA A 72 -35.27 30.87 -21.52
CA ALA A 72 -35.08 31.29 -20.12
C ALA A 72 -34.96 30.27 -18.95
N GLY A 73 -33.95 30.46 -18.07
CA GLY A 73 -33.96 29.88 -16.71
C GLY A 73 -32.58 29.84 -16.00
N GLN A 74 -32.28 30.88 -15.22
CA GLN A 74 -31.05 31.13 -14.44
C GLN A 74 -30.25 29.96 -13.81
N GLU A 75 -28.93 30.13 -13.86
CA GLU A 75 -27.90 29.95 -12.80
C GLU A 75 -27.92 28.74 -11.86
N GLY A 76 -26.80 28.01 -11.83
CA GLY A 76 -26.49 27.04 -10.78
C GLY A 76 -25.08 26.46 -10.87
N LYS A 77 -24.06 27.18 -10.38
CA LYS A 77 -22.69 26.63 -10.25
C LYS A 77 -22.71 25.40 -9.32
N ARG A 78 -22.12 24.30 -9.76
CA ARG A 78 -21.52 23.29 -8.88
C ARG A 78 -20.50 22.46 -9.65
N ASP A 79 -19.29 22.38 -9.11
CA ASP A 79 -18.16 21.76 -9.76
C ASP A 79 -18.24 20.23 -9.72
N VAL A 80 -17.83 19.57 -10.82
CA VAL A 80 -17.73 18.11 -10.91
C VAL A 80 -16.28 17.74 -11.17
N THR A 81 -15.52 17.59 -10.08
CA THR A 81 -14.22 16.93 -10.10
C THR A 81 -14.40 15.42 -10.29
N GLY A 82 -13.33 14.73 -10.69
CA GLY A 82 -13.23 13.27 -10.54
C GLY A 82 -13.95 12.38 -11.56
N ARG A 83 -14.70 12.89 -12.54
CA ARG A 83 -15.10 12.04 -13.66
C ARG A 83 -13.89 11.81 -14.56
N GLY A 84 -13.27 10.64 -14.44
CA GLY A 84 -12.20 10.12 -15.30
C GLY A 84 -12.68 9.83 -16.73
N GLY A 85 -13.30 10.79 -17.38
CA GLY A 85 -13.49 10.76 -18.81
C GLY A 85 -12.12 10.72 -19.45
N SER A 86 -11.83 9.66 -20.20
CA SER A 86 -10.70 9.64 -21.12
C SER A 86 -10.91 10.80 -22.08
N SER A 87 -10.26 11.92 -21.80
CA SER A 87 -10.33 13.11 -22.64
C SER A 87 -9.92 12.65 -24.02
N LEU A 88 -10.82 12.81 -24.98
CA LEU A 88 -10.46 12.73 -26.38
C LEU A 88 -9.56 13.94 -26.67
N ARG A 89 -8.29 13.80 -26.27
CA ARG A 89 -7.15 14.34 -27.00
C ARG A 89 -7.42 13.92 -28.43
N GLN A 90 -8.00 14.84 -29.19
CA GLN A 90 -8.28 14.61 -30.60
C GLN A 90 -6.96 14.11 -31.16
N VAL A 91 -6.98 12.94 -31.79
CA VAL A 91 -5.82 12.47 -32.55
C VAL A 91 -5.78 13.38 -33.78
N LYS A 92 -5.28 14.60 -33.55
CA LYS A 92 -4.94 15.62 -34.54
C LYS A 92 -4.19 14.85 -35.60
N PRO A 93 -4.73 14.78 -36.84
CA PRO A 93 -4.39 13.73 -37.80
C PRO A 93 -2.88 13.56 -37.82
N GLU A 94 -2.44 12.37 -37.39
CA GLU A 94 -1.04 12.09 -37.16
C GLU A 94 -0.29 12.35 -38.47
N ARG A 95 0.87 13.04 -38.35
CA ARG A 95 1.48 13.89 -39.39
C ARG A 95 1.18 13.41 -40.80
N GLU A 96 0.80 14.33 -41.69
CA GLU A 96 0.96 14.11 -43.13
C GLU A 96 2.34 13.48 -43.35
N PRO A 97 2.42 12.28 -43.95
CA PRO A 97 3.65 11.51 -43.94
C PRO A 97 4.72 12.36 -44.60
N GLU A 98 5.77 12.66 -43.83
CA GLU A 98 6.83 13.56 -44.27
C GLU A 98 7.28 13.10 -45.64
N ALA A 99 7.22 14.02 -46.62
CA ALA A 99 7.53 13.72 -48.01
C ALA A 99 9.04 13.59 -48.21
N GLU A 100 9.65 12.67 -47.46
CA GLU A 100 11.01 12.22 -47.60
C GLU A 100 11.25 11.91 -49.08
N LYS A 101 12.37 12.43 -49.59
CA LYS A 101 12.49 12.91 -50.97
C LYS A 101 12.40 11.77 -51.98
N ARG A 102 11.17 11.39 -52.33
CA ARG A 102 10.83 10.37 -53.34
C ARG A 102 11.67 10.64 -54.57
N LYS A 103 12.53 9.69 -54.98
CA LYS A 103 13.29 9.76 -56.23
C LYS A 103 12.30 9.78 -57.39
N LYS A 104 11.84 10.97 -57.81
CA LYS A 104 11.02 11.12 -59.00
C LYS A 104 11.82 10.65 -60.22
N LEU A 105 11.14 9.99 -61.16
CA LEU A 105 11.70 9.50 -62.43
C LEU A 105 12.39 10.59 -63.29
N GLU A 106 12.13 11.86 -62.96
CA GLU A 106 12.70 13.07 -63.57
C GLU A 106 14.17 13.32 -63.16
N GLY A 107 14.63 12.79 -62.03
CA GLY A 107 15.96 13.06 -61.47
C GLY A 107 16.92 11.85 -61.48
N LEU A 108 16.69 10.86 -62.34
CA LEU A 108 17.29 9.53 -62.23
C LEU A 108 18.07 9.14 -63.49
N ASN A 109 19.33 8.72 -63.34
CA ASN A 109 20.20 8.34 -64.46
C ASN A 109 19.87 6.94 -64.98
N GLY A 110 18.78 6.81 -65.73
CA GLY A 110 18.28 5.51 -66.18
C GLY A 110 19.16 4.77 -67.20
N GLU A 111 20.29 5.32 -67.65
CA GLU A 111 21.31 4.55 -68.39
C GLU A 111 22.21 3.71 -67.47
N ASP A 112 22.35 4.07 -66.19
CA ASP A 112 23.12 3.29 -65.20
C ASP A 112 22.31 2.06 -64.71
N PRO A 113 22.83 0.82 -64.83
CA PRO A 113 22.18 -0.37 -64.29
C PRO A 113 21.99 -0.35 -62.76
N ALA A 114 22.85 0.31 -62.00
CA ALA A 114 22.74 0.38 -60.54
C ALA A 114 21.56 1.27 -60.12
N ASP A 115 21.43 2.46 -60.70
CA ASP A 115 20.33 3.39 -60.43
C ASP A 115 18.98 2.81 -60.92
N ARG A 116 18.95 2.14 -62.09
CA ARG A 116 17.75 1.38 -62.54
C ARG A 116 17.35 0.30 -61.54
N ALA A 117 18.29 -0.55 -61.13
CA ALA A 117 18.01 -1.67 -60.22
C ALA A 117 17.50 -1.18 -58.86
N ALA A 118 18.16 -0.17 -58.28
CA ALA A 118 17.76 0.43 -57.00
C ALA A 118 16.37 1.08 -57.08
N TYR A 119 16.02 1.72 -58.21
CA TYR A 119 14.70 2.31 -58.39
C TYR A 119 13.58 1.28 -58.58
N VAL A 120 13.85 0.19 -59.31
CA VAL A 120 12.91 -0.94 -59.42
C VAL A 120 12.72 -1.62 -58.07
N GLU A 121 13.79 -1.80 -57.29
CA GLU A 121 13.69 -2.37 -55.93
C GLU A 121 12.94 -1.45 -54.95
N ASP A 122 13.12 -0.12 -55.01
CA ASP A 122 12.30 0.87 -54.28
C ASP A 122 10.81 0.77 -54.63
N CYS A 123 10.48 0.75 -55.92
CA CYS A 123 9.09 0.61 -56.36
C CYS A 123 8.47 -0.70 -55.84
N LEU A 124 9.20 -1.81 -55.94
CA LEU A 124 8.75 -3.12 -55.46
C LEU A 124 8.64 -3.20 -53.92
N ALA A 125 9.51 -2.50 -53.18
CA ALA A 125 9.42 -2.35 -51.74
C ALA A 125 8.15 -1.55 -51.34
N ARG A 126 7.88 -0.42 -52.00
CA ARG A 126 6.63 0.35 -51.82
C ARG A 126 5.38 -0.49 -52.11
N MET A 127 5.41 -1.33 -53.15
CA MET A 127 4.31 -2.24 -53.47
C MET A 127 4.11 -3.35 -52.41
N LEU A 128 5.19 -3.85 -51.80
CA LEU A 128 5.14 -4.82 -50.69
C LEU A 128 4.58 -4.18 -49.41
N GLU A 129 5.04 -2.97 -49.07
CA GLU A 129 4.59 -2.24 -47.89
C GLU A 129 3.09 -1.91 -47.97
N GLY A 130 2.65 -1.34 -49.11
CA GLY A 130 1.24 -1.09 -49.36
C GLY A 130 0.38 -2.36 -49.32
N ALA A 131 0.91 -3.51 -49.75
CA ALA A 131 0.19 -4.79 -49.68
C ALA A 131 -0.02 -5.28 -48.24
N ARG A 132 1.04 -5.24 -47.41
CA ARG A 132 0.98 -5.61 -45.98
C ARG A 132 0.02 -4.70 -45.21
N GLU A 133 0.07 -3.40 -45.46
CA GLU A 133 -0.83 -2.44 -44.82
C GLU A 133 -2.28 -2.67 -45.27
N ILE A 134 -2.56 -2.98 -46.55
CA ILE A 134 -3.91 -3.39 -46.99
C ILE A 134 -4.39 -4.67 -46.30
N GLU A 135 -3.51 -5.64 -46.03
CA GLU A 135 -3.87 -6.86 -45.30
C GLU A 135 -4.25 -6.57 -43.83
N SER A 136 -3.42 -5.77 -43.15
CA SER A 136 -3.70 -5.27 -41.79
C SER A 136 -5.04 -4.51 -41.73
N LEU A 137 -5.26 -3.57 -42.65
CA LEU A 137 -6.49 -2.81 -42.79
C LEU A 137 -7.71 -3.68 -43.10
N ARG A 138 -7.54 -4.76 -43.89
CA ARG A 138 -8.62 -5.74 -44.17
C ARG A 138 -9.05 -6.48 -42.91
N TYR A 139 -8.09 -6.86 -42.05
CA TYR A 139 -8.41 -7.50 -40.77
C TYR A 139 -9.23 -6.58 -39.85
N GLU A 140 -8.81 -5.32 -39.70
CA GLU A 140 -9.59 -4.32 -38.95
C GLU A 140 -10.96 -4.04 -39.58
N TYR A 141 -11.00 -3.84 -40.90
CA TYR A 141 -12.23 -3.58 -41.65
C TYR A 141 -13.24 -4.72 -41.51
N ASN A 142 -12.78 -5.97 -41.51
CA ASN A 142 -13.63 -7.14 -41.28
C ASN A 142 -14.21 -7.13 -39.86
N ARG A 143 -13.38 -6.93 -38.83
CA ARG A 143 -13.83 -6.83 -37.42
C ARG A 143 -14.85 -5.71 -37.21
N VAL A 144 -14.59 -4.52 -37.75
CA VAL A 144 -15.53 -3.38 -37.70
C VAL A 144 -16.83 -3.70 -38.44
N SER A 145 -16.76 -4.37 -39.60
CA SER A 145 -17.95 -4.76 -40.38
C SER A 145 -18.78 -5.85 -39.69
N ILE A 146 -18.14 -6.75 -38.93
CA ILE A 146 -18.82 -7.73 -38.07
C ILE A 146 -19.53 -7.01 -36.92
N SER A 147 -18.85 -6.11 -36.19
CA SER A 147 -19.48 -5.35 -35.10
C SER A 147 -20.68 -4.51 -35.56
N ILE A 148 -20.66 -3.97 -36.78
CA ILE A 148 -21.81 -3.27 -37.38
C ILE A 148 -22.99 -4.22 -37.58
N ARG A 149 -22.75 -5.38 -38.22
CA ARG A 149 -23.76 -6.42 -38.44
C ARG A 149 -24.34 -6.95 -37.12
N ASP A 150 -23.51 -7.10 -36.10
CA ASP A 150 -23.91 -7.57 -34.78
C ASP A 150 -24.88 -6.59 -34.08
N MET A 151 -24.63 -5.27 -34.16
CA MET A 151 -25.59 -4.27 -33.68
C MET A 151 -26.89 -4.27 -34.49
N GLU A 152 -26.80 -4.42 -35.81
CA GLU A 152 -27.97 -4.49 -36.71
C GLU A 152 -28.85 -5.69 -36.32
N LYS A 153 -28.26 -6.89 -36.18
CA LYS A 153 -28.94 -8.08 -35.63
C LYS A 153 -29.62 -7.81 -34.29
N ILE A 154 -28.90 -7.28 -33.30
CA ILE A 154 -29.45 -6.99 -31.95
C ILE A 154 -30.63 -6.01 -32.01
N SER A 155 -30.61 -5.08 -32.97
CA SER A 155 -31.72 -4.15 -33.20
C SER A 155 -32.95 -4.81 -33.84
N GLU A 156 -32.75 -5.88 -34.62
CA GLU A 156 -33.78 -6.66 -35.33
C GLU A 156 -34.36 -7.83 -34.52
N LEU A 157 -33.76 -8.20 -33.38
CA LEU A 157 -34.24 -9.30 -32.52
C LEU A 157 -35.68 -9.11 -32.03
N ARG A 158 -36.36 -10.24 -31.78
CA ARG A 158 -37.72 -10.24 -31.22
C ARG A 158 -37.75 -9.50 -29.90
N SER A 159 -38.88 -8.84 -29.63
CA SER A 159 -39.07 -8.03 -28.42
C SER A 159 -38.82 -8.80 -27.11
N GLU A 160 -39.07 -10.12 -27.06
CA GLU A 160 -38.77 -10.93 -25.87
C GLU A 160 -37.29 -11.25 -25.69
N GLU A 161 -36.58 -11.62 -26.76
CA GLU A 161 -35.14 -11.92 -26.74
C GLU A 161 -34.36 -10.64 -26.43
N ARG A 162 -34.75 -9.52 -27.07
CA ARG A 162 -34.22 -8.18 -26.81
C ARG A 162 -34.51 -7.70 -25.38
N ARG A 163 -35.69 -7.96 -24.80
CA ARG A 163 -35.98 -7.66 -23.38
C ARG A 163 -35.09 -8.44 -22.41
N LYS A 164 -34.77 -9.71 -22.71
CA LYS A 164 -33.83 -10.52 -21.90
C LYS A 164 -32.41 -9.97 -21.98
N ILE A 165 -31.95 -9.59 -23.17
CA ILE A 165 -30.66 -8.90 -23.37
C ILE A 165 -30.61 -7.59 -22.57
N PHE A 166 -31.67 -6.77 -22.65
CA PHE A 166 -31.80 -5.53 -21.88
C PHE A 166 -31.75 -5.74 -20.36
N SER A 167 -32.49 -6.71 -19.80
CA SER A 167 -32.56 -6.88 -18.34
C SER A 167 -31.32 -7.55 -17.73
N PHE A 168 -30.52 -8.28 -18.50
CA PHE A 168 -29.15 -8.63 -18.09
C PHE A 168 -28.21 -7.43 -18.19
N ALA A 169 -28.31 -6.65 -19.28
CA ALA A 169 -27.47 -5.47 -19.49
C ALA A 169 -27.68 -4.38 -18.42
N GLU A 170 -28.93 -4.14 -18.02
CA GLU A 170 -29.34 -3.24 -16.94
C GLU A 170 -28.72 -3.64 -15.59
N LYS A 171 -28.83 -4.91 -15.21
CA LYS A 171 -28.22 -5.44 -13.97
C LYS A 171 -26.69 -5.41 -13.96
N ILE A 172 -26.06 -5.56 -15.13
CA ILE A 172 -24.61 -5.41 -15.24
C ILE A 172 -24.22 -3.93 -15.05
N ALA A 173 -24.99 -2.98 -15.58
CA ALA A 173 -24.76 -1.55 -15.34
C ALA A 173 -24.97 -1.17 -13.86
N GLU A 174 -26.02 -1.68 -13.21
CA GLU A 174 -26.28 -1.57 -11.77
C GLU A 174 -25.09 -2.10 -10.96
N LYS A 175 -24.57 -3.29 -11.28
CA LYS A 175 -23.38 -3.86 -10.63
C LYS A 175 -22.11 -3.08 -10.92
N GLU A 176 -21.91 -2.56 -12.12
CA GLU A 176 -20.77 -1.68 -12.41
C GLU A 176 -20.83 -0.36 -11.63
N GLU A 177 -22.02 0.16 -11.31
CA GLU A 177 -22.18 1.32 -10.42
C GLU A 177 -21.92 0.94 -8.95
N GLU A 178 -22.46 -0.18 -8.47
CA GLU A 178 -22.14 -0.73 -7.14
C GLU A 178 -20.62 -0.89 -6.96
N LEU A 179 -19.95 -1.52 -7.92
CA LEU A 179 -18.50 -1.72 -7.93
C LEU A 179 -17.71 -0.41 -7.99
N ARG A 180 -18.21 0.62 -8.70
CA ARG A 180 -17.60 1.98 -8.68
C ARG A 180 -17.75 2.63 -7.30
N THR A 181 -18.90 2.53 -6.64
CA THR A 181 -19.09 3.08 -5.29
C THR A 181 -18.26 2.35 -4.24
N LEU A 182 -18.10 1.04 -4.35
CA LEU A 182 -17.17 0.27 -3.53
C LEU A 182 -15.73 0.73 -3.77
N SER A 183 -15.28 0.77 -5.03
CA SER A 183 -13.90 1.13 -5.41
C SER A 183 -13.52 2.59 -5.11
N GLY A 184 -14.51 3.48 -4.97
CA GLY A 184 -14.32 4.88 -4.58
C GLY A 184 -14.08 5.08 -3.08
N ARG A 185 -14.15 4.02 -2.27
CA ARG A 185 -13.85 4.05 -0.84
C ARG A 185 -12.33 3.90 -0.63
N GLU A 186 -11.73 4.81 0.12
CA GLU A 186 -10.36 4.62 0.63
C GLU A 186 -10.31 3.37 1.52
N GLY A 187 -9.45 2.40 1.16
CA GLY A 187 -9.30 1.15 1.91
C GLY A 187 -8.82 1.42 3.33
N GLN A 188 -9.41 0.74 4.32
CA GLN A 188 -9.12 1.05 5.74
C GLN A 188 -7.76 0.47 6.19
N MET A 189 -7.16 -0.37 5.36
CA MET A 189 -5.93 -1.10 5.67
C MET A 189 -5.21 -1.51 4.39
N THR A 190 -3.87 -1.48 4.40
CA THR A 190 -3.06 -1.94 3.25
C THR A 190 -3.05 -3.46 3.13
N ASP A 191 -2.81 -3.99 1.92
CA ASP A 191 -2.73 -5.43 1.68
C ASP A 191 -1.68 -6.15 2.54
N LEU A 192 -0.57 -5.47 2.84
CA LEU A 192 0.49 -5.99 3.71
C LEU A 192 0.05 -6.10 5.18
N GLN A 193 -0.82 -5.20 5.65
CA GLN A 193 -1.42 -5.29 6.99
C GLN A 193 -2.54 -6.34 7.01
N TYR A 194 -3.36 -6.41 5.95
CA TYR A 194 -4.41 -7.42 5.79
C TYR A 194 -3.83 -8.84 5.84
N GLY A 195 -2.88 -9.15 4.94
CA GLY A 195 -2.23 -10.47 4.88
C GLY A 195 -1.44 -10.82 6.14
N ARG A 196 -0.85 -9.83 6.82
CA ARG A 196 -0.20 -10.03 8.13
C ARG A 196 -1.21 -10.48 9.18
N LEU A 197 -2.36 -9.82 9.29
CA LEU A 197 -3.39 -10.21 10.27
C LEU A 197 -3.95 -11.60 9.95
N GLU A 198 -4.32 -11.83 8.70
CA GLU A 198 -4.85 -13.10 8.22
C GLU A 198 -3.92 -14.30 8.51
N GLN A 199 -2.59 -14.11 8.41
CA GLN A 199 -1.60 -15.14 8.77
C GLN A 199 -1.38 -15.31 10.28
N LEU A 200 -1.73 -14.33 11.11
CA LEU A 200 -1.50 -14.33 12.56
C LEU A 200 -2.76 -14.66 13.39
N SER A 201 -3.95 -14.52 12.80
CA SER A 201 -5.26 -14.67 13.43
C SER A 201 -5.94 -16.00 13.05
N GLU A 202 -5.37 -17.11 13.50
CA GLU A 202 -6.12 -18.39 13.59
C GLU A 202 -7.30 -18.24 14.57
N ASP A 203 -7.12 -17.40 15.60
CA ASP A 203 -8.18 -16.89 16.50
C ASP A 203 -7.77 -15.46 16.96
N PRO A 204 -8.44 -14.39 16.45
CA PRO A 204 -8.11 -13.00 16.81
C PRO A 204 -8.59 -12.63 18.22
N ASP A 205 -9.79 -13.06 18.63
CA ASP A 205 -10.38 -12.67 19.92
C ASP A 205 -9.64 -13.29 21.10
N SER A 206 -9.32 -14.58 21.00
CA SER A 206 -8.51 -15.28 22.00
C SER A 206 -7.05 -14.80 21.96
N SER A 207 -6.58 -14.20 20.87
CA SER A 207 -5.28 -13.53 20.81
C SER A 207 -5.30 -12.18 21.53
N LEU A 208 -6.34 -11.37 21.30
CA LEU A 208 -6.57 -10.09 21.96
C LEU A 208 -6.75 -10.25 23.48
N SER A 209 -7.64 -11.15 23.90
CA SER A 209 -7.93 -11.44 25.31
C SER A 209 -6.66 -11.78 26.10
N LYS A 210 -5.79 -12.64 25.55
CA LYS A 210 -4.50 -12.99 26.16
C LYS A 210 -3.52 -11.81 26.26
N TYR A 211 -3.66 -10.79 25.42
CA TYR A 211 -2.86 -9.57 25.47
C TYR A 211 -3.42 -8.59 26.52
N GLU A 212 -4.75 -8.40 26.56
CA GLU A 212 -5.44 -7.62 27.60
C GLU A 212 -5.15 -8.19 29.02
N GLU A 213 -5.21 -9.52 29.19
CA GLU A 213 -4.82 -10.21 30.43
C GLU A 213 -3.36 -9.96 30.81
N ALA A 214 -2.44 -10.01 29.84
CA ALA A 214 -1.02 -9.77 30.08
C ALA A 214 -0.74 -8.32 30.51
N GLU A 215 -1.43 -7.33 29.94
CA GLU A 215 -1.35 -5.93 30.37
C GLU A 215 -1.97 -5.71 31.75
N GLU A 216 -3.10 -6.34 32.05
CA GLU A 216 -3.75 -6.22 33.36
C GLU A 216 -2.89 -6.87 34.46
N MET A 217 -2.25 -8.01 34.14
CA MET A 217 -1.22 -8.63 34.98
C MET A 217 -0.01 -7.70 35.17
N HIS A 218 0.44 -6.99 34.12
CA HIS A 218 1.53 -6.01 34.24
C HIS A 218 1.18 -4.88 35.20
N ARG A 219 -0.04 -4.33 35.07
CA ARG A 219 -0.57 -3.28 35.98
C ARG A 219 -0.61 -3.77 37.43
N LYS A 220 -1.10 -4.99 37.67
CA LYS A 220 -1.11 -5.64 38.99
C LYS A 220 0.30 -5.81 39.57
N ILE A 221 1.23 -6.39 38.80
CA ILE A 221 2.63 -6.60 39.21
C ILE A 221 3.33 -5.26 39.52
N ARG A 222 3.11 -4.21 38.72
CA ARG A 222 3.68 -2.88 38.97
C ARG A 222 3.14 -2.25 40.25
N SER A 223 1.86 -2.44 40.56
CA SER A 223 1.23 -1.97 41.80
C SER A 223 1.80 -2.69 43.02
N ASP A 224 1.90 -4.02 42.99
CA ASP A 224 2.52 -4.81 44.07
C ASP A 224 4.01 -4.49 44.24
N LEU A 225 4.75 -4.27 43.14
CA LEU A 225 6.16 -3.89 43.21
C LEU A 225 6.34 -2.55 43.92
N LYS A 226 5.52 -1.54 43.61
CA LYS A 226 5.52 -0.26 44.31
C LYS A 226 5.16 -0.43 45.78
N ARG A 227 4.06 -1.12 46.10
CA ARG A 227 3.64 -1.33 47.50
C ARG A 227 4.72 -2.04 48.33
N LEU A 228 5.45 -2.99 47.75
CA LEU A 228 6.58 -3.65 48.40
C LEU A 228 7.81 -2.76 48.55
N GLU A 229 7.98 -1.75 47.69
CA GLU A 229 8.99 -0.70 47.82
C GLU A 229 8.62 0.25 48.97
N ASP A 230 7.39 0.78 48.97
CA ASP A 230 6.82 1.63 50.03
C ASP A 230 6.89 0.92 51.41
N GLU A 231 6.47 -0.35 51.50
CA GLU A 231 6.52 -1.16 52.73
C GLU A 231 7.95 -1.45 53.21
N LYS A 232 8.91 -1.55 52.28
CA LYS A 232 10.33 -1.79 52.57
C LYS A 232 11.02 -0.53 53.08
N GLU A 233 10.80 0.60 52.42
CA GLU A 233 11.31 1.91 52.86
C GLU A 233 10.80 2.25 54.26
N ALA A 234 9.49 2.11 54.51
CA ALA A 234 8.88 2.26 55.83
C ALA A 234 9.31 1.20 56.87
N SER A 235 10.08 0.17 56.46
CA SER A 235 10.73 -0.78 57.37
C SER A 235 12.20 -0.45 57.62
N MET A 236 12.93 0.00 56.59
CA MET A 236 14.30 0.52 56.70
C MET A 236 14.36 1.76 57.58
N MET A 237 13.44 2.73 57.40
CA MET A 237 13.35 3.91 58.27
C MET A 237 13.17 3.54 59.76
N ARG A 238 12.41 2.47 60.05
CA ARG A 238 12.27 1.95 61.43
C ARG A 238 13.55 1.30 61.95
N GLU A 239 14.35 0.66 61.09
CA GLU A 239 15.64 0.10 61.49
C GLU A 239 16.61 1.23 61.85
N GLU A 240 16.71 2.26 61.01
CA GLU A 240 17.51 3.44 61.32
C GLU A 240 17.07 4.14 62.61
N ASP A 241 15.76 4.32 62.83
CA ASP A 241 15.25 4.97 64.04
C ASP A 241 15.49 4.11 65.29
N LEU A 242 15.45 2.79 65.18
CA LEU A 242 15.85 1.88 66.25
C LEU A 242 17.36 1.91 66.50
N GLU A 243 18.20 2.12 65.48
CA GLU A 243 19.65 2.35 65.64
C GLU A 243 19.97 3.72 66.25
N LYS A 244 19.23 4.78 65.89
CA LYS A 244 19.27 6.11 66.54
C LYS A 244 18.85 5.99 68.02
N VAL A 245 17.82 5.21 68.35
CA VAL A 245 17.45 4.92 69.75
C VAL A 245 18.52 4.10 70.47
N LEU A 246 19.14 3.10 69.81
CA LEU A 246 20.18 2.26 70.41
C LEU A 246 21.49 3.02 70.69
N THR A 247 21.87 3.94 69.80
CA THR A 247 22.99 4.85 70.03
C THR A 247 22.65 5.89 71.10
N GLY A 248 21.41 6.38 71.14
CA GLY A 248 20.88 7.23 72.20
C GLY A 248 20.84 6.56 73.59
N THR A 249 20.52 5.26 73.72
CA THR A 249 20.59 4.55 75.01
C THR A 249 22.02 4.34 75.48
N ARG A 250 23.00 4.21 74.55
CA ARG A 250 24.42 4.16 74.91
C ARG A 250 24.93 5.49 75.44
N THR A 251 24.63 6.60 74.76
CA THR A 251 25.05 7.93 75.24
C THR A 251 24.36 8.31 76.55
N LEU A 252 23.06 8.02 76.70
CA LEU A 252 22.32 8.23 77.95
C LEU A 252 22.83 7.32 79.09
N GLY A 253 23.25 6.09 78.80
CA GLY A 253 23.91 5.22 79.78
C GLY A 253 25.24 5.80 80.28
N VAL A 254 26.05 6.35 79.38
CA VAL A 254 27.32 7.02 79.74
C VAL A 254 27.06 8.29 80.57
N THR A 255 26.09 9.13 80.21
CA THR A 255 25.80 10.34 81.00
C THR A 255 25.19 10.00 82.37
N CYS A 256 24.31 9.00 82.47
CA CYS A 256 23.81 8.51 83.77
C CYS A 256 24.92 7.95 84.67
N PHE A 257 25.95 7.31 84.11
CA PHE A 257 27.09 6.84 84.88
C PHE A 257 27.96 8.00 85.40
N ILE A 258 28.22 9.01 84.55
CA ILE A 258 28.98 10.21 84.93
C ILE A 258 28.25 11.02 86.01
N THR A 259 26.94 11.21 85.90
CA THR A 259 26.16 11.96 86.90
C THR A 259 26.04 11.22 88.22
N PHE A 260 25.96 9.88 88.21
CA PHE A 260 26.03 9.07 89.43
C PHE A 260 27.36 9.26 90.16
N LEU A 261 28.51 9.16 89.46
CA LEU A 261 29.83 9.40 90.05
C LEU A 261 29.97 10.81 90.64
N ALA A 262 29.47 11.82 89.93
CA ALA A 262 29.47 13.21 90.42
C ALA A 262 28.63 13.38 91.68
N LEU A 263 27.42 12.79 91.72
CA LEU A 263 26.54 12.80 92.89
C LEU A 263 27.23 12.15 94.11
N THR A 264 27.81 10.96 93.94
CA THR A 264 28.55 10.26 95.00
C THR A 264 29.75 11.08 95.50
N GLY A 265 30.48 11.75 94.61
CA GLY A 265 31.60 12.63 94.98
C GLY A 265 31.16 13.84 95.83
N VAL A 266 30.02 14.45 95.53
CA VAL A 266 29.45 15.54 96.33
C VAL A 266 28.99 15.06 97.71
N LEU A 267 28.35 13.90 97.80
CA LEU A 267 27.96 13.30 99.09
C LEU A 267 29.18 12.92 99.95
N LEU A 268 30.29 12.52 99.32
CA LEU A 268 31.55 12.24 100.00
C LEU A 268 32.18 13.52 100.57
N ALA A 269 32.24 14.59 99.76
CA ALA A 269 32.76 15.89 100.21
C ALA A 269 31.93 16.48 101.37
N LEU A 270 30.59 16.37 101.32
CA LEU A 270 29.70 16.76 102.41
C LEU A 270 29.98 16.00 103.71
N HIS A 271 30.25 14.69 103.61
CA HIS A 271 30.60 13.88 104.77
C HIS A 271 31.95 14.28 105.37
N THR A 272 33.00 14.43 104.54
CA THR A 272 34.37 14.68 105.03
C THR A 272 34.65 16.13 105.45
N MET A 273 34.02 17.12 104.82
CA MET A 273 34.32 18.55 105.04
C MET A 273 33.34 19.26 105.98
N LEU A 274 32.13 18.72 106.13
CA LEU A 274 31.04 19.36 106.90
C LEU A 274 30.47 18.46 108.01
N GLY A 275 30.91 17.21 108.12
CA GLY A 275 30.60 16.32 109.25
C GLY A 275 29.15 15.82 109.31
N PHE A 276 28.34 16.00 108.25
CA PHE A 276 26.95 15.56 108.23
C PHE A 276 26.79 14.03 108.13
N GLU A 277 25.69 13.50 108.69
CA GLU A 277 25.27 12.10 108.56
C GLU A 277 24.61 11.83 107.20
N VAL A 278 25.41 11.63 106.15
CA VAL A 278 24.93 11.52 104.75
C VAL A 278 24.34 10.14 104.40
N VAL A 279 24.11 9.25 105.38
CA VAL A 279 23.72 7.84 105.17
C VAL A 279 22.45 7.69 104.31
N TYR A 280 21.40 8.45 104.62
CA TYR A 280 20.15 8.43 103.84
C TYR A 280 20.34 8.94 102.40
N GLY A 281 21.29 9.86 102.18
CA GLY A 281 21.64 10.35 100.84
C GLY A 281 22.28 9.26 99.96
N TYR A 282 23.19 8.46 100.53
CA TYR A 282 23.77 7.31 99.82
C TYR A 282 22.71 6.24 99.51
N MET A 283 21.80 5.94 100.44
CA MET A 283 20.70 5.00 100.19
C MET A 283 19.76 5.46 99.07
N ALA A 284 19.44 6.76 99.01
CA ALA A 284 18.66 7.34 97.93
C ALA A 284 19.40 7.29 96.58
N ALA A 285 20.69 7.65 96.55
CA ALA A 285 21.52 7.59 95.36
C ALA A 285 21.65 6.15 94.81
N ALA A 286 21.85 5.17 95.70
CA ALA A 286 21.90 3.76 95.32
C ALA A 286 20.58 3.29 94.69
N LEU A 287 19.43 3.60 95.32
CA LEU A 287 18.11 3.22 94.80
C LEU A 287 17.80 3.88 93.44
N LEU A 288 18.12 5.16 93.27
CA LEU A 288 17.98 5.86 91.98
C LEU A 288 18.88 5.25 90.89
N SER A 289 20.12 4.88 91.23
CA SER A 289 21.03 4.22 90.28
C SER A 289 20.51 2.86 89.82
N ALA A 290 19.97 2.04 90.75
CA ALA A 290 19.41 0.73 90.44
C ALA A 290 18.19 0.84 89.51
N LEU A 291 17.27 1.78 89.79
CA LEU A 291 16.11 2.06 88.94
C LEU A 291 16.53 2.57 87.54
N SER A 292 17.55 3.42 87.46
CA SER A 292 18.11 3.90 86.19
C SER A 292 18.69 2.76 85.35
N ILE A 293 19.51 1.90 85.96
CA ILE A 293 20.12 0.73 85.29
C ILE A 293 19.05 -0.25 84.80
N VAL A 294 18.03 -0.55 85.60
CA VAL A 294 16.91 -1.42 85.20
C VAL A 294 16.12 -0.81 84.04
N SER A 295 15.84 0.50 84.07
CA SER A 295 15.16 1.22 82.99
C SER A 295 15.96 1.21 81.68
N LEU A 296 17.26 1.48 81.76
CA LEU A 296 18.19 1.40 80.62
C LEU A 296 18.26 -0.02 80.03
N TYR A 297 18.36 -1.05 80.88
CA TYR A 297 18.39 -2.45 80.44
C TYR A 297 17.07 -2.88 79.77
N MET A 298 15.93 -2.50 80.34
CA MET A 298 14.60 -2.72 79.75
C MET A 298 14.50 -2.07 78.36
N ARG A 299 14.85 -0.79 78.24
CA ARG A 299 14.78 -0.03 76.98
C ARG A 299 15.76 -0.56 75.93
N ASN A 300 16.99 -0.89 76.32
CA ASN A 300 18.01 -1.41 75.42
C ASN A 300 17.68 -2.82 74.92
N THR A 301 17.21 -3.72 75.80
CA THR A 301 16.81 -5.07 75.37
C THR A 301 15.52 -5.07 74.56
N ALA A 302 14.60 -4.12 74.76
CA ALA A 302 13.44 -3.91 73.89
C ALA A 302 13.90 -3.47 72.49
N ALA A 303 14.64 -2.36 72.39
CA ALA A 303 15.15 -1.85 71.11
C ALA A 303 15.96 -2.90 70.32
N HIS A 304 16.80 -3.70 70.98
CA HIS A 304 17.52 -4.81 70.33
C HIS A 304 16.60 -5.95 69.82
N ARG A 305 15.48 -6.23 70.49
CA ARG A 305 14.48 -7.21 70.02
C ARG A 305 13.71 -6.66 68.81
N ASP A 306 13.26 -5.42 68.90
CA ASP A 306 12.47 -4.75 67.87
C ASP A 306 13.29 -4.55 66.59
N LEU A 307 14.56 -4.14 66.71
CA LEU A 307 15.50 -4.02 65.59
C LEU A 307 15.71 -5.36 64.89
N LYS A 308 15.90 -6.44 65.66
CA LYS A 308 16.03 -7.81 65.11
C LYS A 308 14.73 -8.34 64.49
N GLN A 309 13.58 -7.75 64.83
CA GLN A 309 12.29 -8.04 64.19
C GLN A 309 12.09 -7.22 62.91
N ALA A 310 12.51 -5.95 62.92
CA ALA A 310 12.49 -5.08 61.74
C ALA A 310 13.41 -5.62 60.63
N GLN A 311 14.68 -5.92 60.94
CA GLN A 311 15.64 -6.54 60.01
C GLN A 311 15.12 -7.84 59.37
N LYS A 312 14.39 -8.65 60.14
CA LYS A 312 13.70 -9.86 59.62
C LYS A 312 12.53 -9.52 58.69
N LYS A 313 11.79 -8.42 58.94
CA LYS A 313 10.72 -7.94 58.05
C LYS A 313 11.33 -7.44 56.74
N THR A 314 12.34 -6.58 56.78
CA THR A 314 13.01 -6.03 55.59
C THR A 314 13.67 -7.13 54.76
N SER A 315 14.32 -8.11 55.40
CA SER A 315 14.85 -9.31 54.71
C SER A 315 13.77 -10.10 53.96
N LYS A 316 12.58 -10.26 54.55
CA LYS A 316 11.42 -10.90 53.89
C LYS A 316 10.86 -10.06 52.75
N LEU A 317 10.76 -8.74 52.93
CA LEU A 317 10.29 -7.81 51.91
C LEU A 317 11.23 -7.80 50.70
N ILE A 318 12.56 -7.85 50.89
CA ILE A 318 13.53 -7.97 49.80
C ILE A 318 13.33 -9.28 49.01
N LEU A 319 13.16 -10.42 49.70
CA LEU A 319 12.89 -11.71 49.03
C LEU A 319 11.58 -11.70 48.22
N LEU A 320 10.54 -11.07 48.76
CA LEU A 320 9.25 -10.91 48.09
C LEU A 320 9.35 -9.92 46.91
N GLN A 321 10.05 -8.80 47.08
CA GLN A 321 10.34 -7.82 46.02
C GLN A 321 11.09 -8.48 44.86
N ASN A 322 12.10 -9.32 45.14
CA ASN A 322 12.84 -10.07 44.12
C ASN A 322 11.94 -11.08 43.38
N THR A 323 11.02 -11.75 44.10
CA THR A 323 10.04 -12.68 43.50
C THR A 323 9.09 -11.95 42.55
N VAL A 324 8.64 -10.74 42.92
CA VAL A 324 7.79 -9.88 42.07
C VAL A 324 8.58 -9.30 40.90
N LYS A 325 9.86 -8.93 41.07
CA LYS A 325 10.75 -8.48 39.98
C LYS A 325 10.97 -9.56 38.92
N ILE A 326 11.10 -10.83 39.29
CA ILE A 326 11.17 -11.95 38.32
C ILE A 326 9.86 -12.04 37.52
N ARG A 327 8.69 -11.93 38.17
CA ARG A 327 7.39 -11.91 37.48
C ARG A 327 7.26 -10.71 36.56
N TYR A 328 7.76 -9.53 36.97
CA TYR A 328 7.77 -8.32 36.16
C TYR A 328 8.56 -8.50 34.87
N VAL A 329 9.79 -9.04 34.94
CA VAL A 329 10.61 -9.30 33.75
C VAL A 329 9.95 -10.34 32.84
N ASN A 330 9.45 -11.45 33.39
CA ASN A 330 8.81 -12.50 32.59
C ASN A 330 7.54 -11.99 31.86
N ASN A 331 6.71 -11.18 32.54
CA ASN A 331 5.53 -10.58 31.94
C ASN A 331 5.87 -9.42 30.97
N ARG A 332 6.93 -8.64 31.24
CA ARG A 332 7.46 -7.64 30.30
C ARG A 332 7.89 -8.31 28.99
N ASN A 333 8.64 -9.40 29.06
CA ASN A 333 9.07 -10.18 27.89
C ASN A 333 7.87 -10.78 27.12
N LEU A 334 6.79 -11.18 27.82
CA LEU A 334 5.55 -11.64 27.19
C LEU A 334 4.82 -10.50 26.42
N LEU A 335 4.80 -9.29 26.98
CA LEU A 335 4.26 -8.11 26.29
C LEU A 335 5.11 -7.73 25.07
N ASP A 336 6.44 -7.79 25.17
CA ASP A 336 7.34 -7.53 24.05
C ASP A 336 7.20 -8.62 22.95
N TYR A 337 6.96 -9.87 23.32
CA TYR A 337 6.59 -10.93 22.37
C TYR A 337 5.26 -10.64 21.64
N TYR A 338 4.21 -10.21 22.35
CA TYR A 338 2.95 -9.84 21.69
C TYR A 338 3.11 -8.60 20.80
N ALA A 339 3.89 -7.60 21.25
CA ALA A 339 4.19 -6.42 20.45
C ALA A 339 4.97 -6.77 19.17
N LEU A 340 5.90 -7.74 19.22
CA LEU A 340 6.58 -8.27 18.05
C LEU A 340 5.64 -9.11 17.17
N LYS A 341 4.82 -10.00 17.76
CA LYS A 341 3.89 -10.87 17.02
C LYS A 341 2.91 -10.04 16.20
N PHE A 342 2.24 -9.06 16.81
CA PHE A 342 1.15 -8.31 16.18
C PHE A 342 1.60 -6.97 15.57
N GLY A 343 2.79 -6.47 15.92
CA GLY A 343 3.31 -5.18 15.43
C GLY A 343 2.71 -3.93 16.11
N VAL A 344 1.96 -4.11 17.20
CA VAL A 344 1.27 -3.04 17.95
C VAL A 344 1.64 -3.09 19.42
N LYS A 345 1.76 -1.94 20.10
CA LYS A 345 2.37 -1.85 21.44
C LYS A 345 1.38 -2.04 22.58
N LYS A 346 0.08 -2.08 22.27
CA LYS A 346 -1.01 -2.28 23.24
C LYS A 346 -2.10 -3.22 22.72
N ALA A 347 -2.84 -3.83 23.64
CA ALA A 347 -4.03 -4.61 23.32
C ALA A 347 -5.15 -3.75 22.68
N GLU A 348 -5.36 -2.52 23.12
CA GLU A 348 -6.35 -1.61 22.50
C GLU A 348 -5.98 -1.22 21.05
N GLU A 349 -4.69 -1.18 20.72
CA GLU A 349 -4.20 -0.97 19.35
C GLU A 349 -4.48 -2.20 18.48
N LEU A 350 -4.29 -3.41 19.03
CA LEU A 350 -4.66 -4.68 18.38
C LEU A 350 -6.17 -4.78 18.14
N LYS A 351 -6.99 -4.36 19.11
CA LYS A 351 -8.46 -4.37 19.06
C LYS A 351 -9.02 -3.50 17.93
N HIS A 352 -8.51 -2.27 17.80
CA HIS A 352 -8.86 -1.41 16.66
C HIS A 352 -8.39 -2.02 15.33
N LEU A 353 -7.21 -2.64 15.31
CA LEU A 353 -6.67 -3.28 14.11
C LEU A 353 -7.47 -4.52 13.68
N ILE A 354 -7.96 -5.33 14.62
CA ILE A 354 -8.88 -6.46 14.37
C ILE A 354 -10.20 -5.93 13.81
N ALA A 355 -10.81 -4.92 14.43
CA ALA A 355 -12.06 -4.34 13.93
C ALA A 355 -11.93 -3.78 12.50
N CYS A 356 -10.79 -3.14 12.17
CA CYS A 356 -10.49 -2.73 10.80
C CYS A 356 -10.27 -3.91 9.84
N TYR A 357 -9.67 -5.03 10.30
CA TYR A 357 -9.56 -6.25 9.50
C TYR A 357 -10.92 -6.88 9.21
N GLU A 358 -11.84 -6.91 10.18
CA GLU A 358 -13.20 -7.40 9.96
C GLU A 358 -13.96 -6.55 8.94
N THR A 359 -13.96 -5.22 9.08
CA THR A 359 -14.67 -4.33 8.12
C THR A 359 -14.02 -4.33 6.73
N GLU A 360 -12.71 -4.50 6.62
CA GLU A 360 -11.98 -4.63 5.36
C GLU A 360 -12.20 -6.02 4.72
N LYS A 361 -12.28 -7.09 5.51
CA LYS A 361 -12.59 -8.46 5.06
C LYS A 361 -14.02 -8.58 4.54
N ASP A 362 -14.98 -8.04 5.27
CA ASP A 362 -16.38 -7.97 4.84
C ASP A 362 -16.52 -7.19 3.53
N TYR A 363 -15.78 -6.08 3.40
CA TYR A 363 -15.73 -5.27 2.19
C TYR A 363 -15.12 -6.05 1.00
N ARG A 364 -13.97 -6.71 1.20
CA ARG A 364 -13.31 -7.53 0.17
C ARG A 364 -14.18 -8.72 -0.27
N CYS A 365 -14.87 -9.38 0.65
CA CYS A 365 -15.81 -10.45 0.34
C CYS A 365 -16.96 -9.94 -0.53
N LYS A 366 -17.62 -8.85 -0.13
CA LYS A 366 -18.72 -8.22 -0.89
C LYS A 366 -18.25 -7.71 -2.26
N HIS A 367 -17.06 -7.13 -2.36
CA HIS A 367 -16.48 -6.71 -3.63
C HIS A 367 -16.24 -7.92 -4.56
N GLN A 368 -15.64 -9.01 -4.05
CA GLN A 368 -15.41 -10.24 -4.83
C GLN A 368 -16.72 -10.94 -5.22
N GLU A 369 -17.71 -10.99 -4.34
CA GLU A 369 -19.06 -11.50 -4.64
C GLU A 369 -19.73 -10.69 -5.74
N SER A 370 -19.65 -9.36 -5.68
CA SER A 370 -20.23 -8.47 -6.68
C SER A 370 -19.50 -8.55 -8.02
N MET A 371 -18.17 -8.68 -8.01
CA MET A 371 -17.35 -9.00 -9.19
C MET A 371 -17.79 -10.34 -9.83
N ASN A 372 -17.95 -11.39 -9.02
CA ASN A 372 -18.36 -12.72 -9.48
C ASN A 372 -19.78 -12.69 -10.06
N GLN A 373 -20.73 -12.00 -9.42
CA GLN A 373 -22.10 -11.82 -9.91
C GLN A 373 -22.14 -11.05 -11.24
N MET A 374 -21.35 -9.98 -11.36
CA MET A 374 -21.24 -9.23 -12.61
C MET A 374 -20.66 -10.10 -13.73
N GLU A 375 -19.64 -10.90 -13.44
CA GLU A 375 -19.01 -11.79 -14.42
C GLU A 375 -19.93 -12.96 -14.82
N GLU A 376 -20.68 -13.55 -13.88
CA GLU A 376 -21.72 -14.53 -14.19
C GLU A 376 -22.77 -13.93 -15.15
N MET A 377 -23.23 -12.71 -14.89
CA MET A 377 -24.19 -12.01 -15.75
C MET A 377 -23.59 -11.64 -17.12
N LYS A 378 -22.30 -11.25 -17.19
CA LYS A 378 -21.59 -11.00 -18.47
C LYS A 378 -21.46 -12.27 -19.29
N ASN A 379 -21.08 -13.40 -18.69
CA ASN A 379 -21.04 -14.70 -19.38
C ASN A 379 -22.44 -15.16 -19.81
N ARG A 380 -23.47 -14.96 -18.98
CA ARG A 380 -24.85 -15.30 -19.35
C ARG A 380 -25.41 -14.42 -20.48
N LEU A 381 -24.96 -13.17 -20.57
CA LEU A 381 -25.29 -12.27 -21.68
C LEU A 381 -24.50 -12.63 -22.95
N GLU A 382 -23.23 -13.04 -22.82
CA GLU A 382 -22.46 -13.61 -23.94
C GLU A 382 -23.14 -14.86 -24.52
N GLU A 383 -23.61 -15.79 -23.68
CA GLU A 383 -24.42 -16.93 -24.12
C GLU A 383 -25.65 -16.50 -24.93
N LEU A 384 -26.39 -15.50 -24.43
CA LEU A 384 -27.63 -15.04 -25.07
C LEU A 384 -27.34 -14.34 -26.41
N LEU A 385 -26.30 -13.53 -26.50
CA LEU A 385 -25.86 -12.89 -27.74
C LEU A 385 -25.39 -13.95 -28.76
N THR A 386 -24.60 -14.93 -28.32
CA THR A 386 -24.10 -16.03 -29.17
C THR A 386 -25.26 -16.87 -29.73
N LYS A 387 -26.30 -17.14 -28.93
CA LYS A 387 -27.54 -17.84 -29.37
C LYS A 387 -28.39 -17.05 -30.37
N ASN A 388 -28.08 -15.77 -30.57
CA ASN A 388 -28.70 -14.88 -31.55
C ASN A 388 -27.73 -14.54 -32.72
N ASP A 389 -26.76 -15.42 -32.98
CA ASP A 389 -25.74 -15.33 -34.03
C ASP A 389 -24.89 -14.05 -33.99
N VAL A 390 -24.75 -13.40 -32.83
CA VAL A 390 -23.82 -12.27 -32.62
C VAL A 390 -22.40 -12.81 -32.63
N GLN A 391 -21.54 -12.31 -33.52
CA GLN A 391 -20.22 -12.90 -33.79
C GLN A 391 -19.11 -12.37 -32.87
N MET A 392 -19.24 -11.15 -32.32
CA MET A 392 -18.33 -10.63 -31.28
C MET A 392 -19.07 -10.06 -30.04
N PRO A 393 -19.75 -10.89 -29.23
CA PRO A 393 -20.42 -10.45 -27.99
C PRO A 393 -19.50 -9.64 -27.06
N ARG A 394 -18.26 -10.12 -26.83
CA ARG A 394 -17.27 -9.48 -25.94
C ARG A 394 -16.87 -8.07 -26.34
N TYR A 395 -17.06 -7.67 -27.60
CA TYR A 395 -16.82 -6.29 -28.02
C TYR A 395 -17.90 -5.34 -27.47
N LEU A 396 -19.16 -5.80 -27.46
CA LEU A 396 -20.31 -5.03 -26.98
C LEU A 396 -20.40 -5.05 -25.44
N LEU A 397 -19.96 -6.13 -24.79
CA LEU A 397 -19.93 -6.28 -23.33
C LEU A 397 -18.89 -5.40 -22.60
N LYS A 398 -18.07 -4.62 -23.33
CA LYS A 398 -17.13 -3.64 -22.75
C LYS A 398 -17.83 -2.45 -22.11
N GLU A 399 -18.87 -1.96 -22.77
CA GLU A 399 -19.66 -0.78 -22.39
C GLU A 399 -21.12 -1.17 -22.62
N VAL A 400 -21.72 -1.77 -21.60
CA VAL A 400 -23.01 -2.46 -21.68
C VAL A 400 -24.17 -1.50 -22.00
N SER A 401 -23.97 -0.19 -21.80
CA SER A 401 -24.86 0.88 -22.23
C SER A 401 -25.09 0.93 -23.75
N TYR A 402 -24.18 0.39 -24.58
CA TYR A 402 -24.42 0.21 -26.02
C TYR A 402 -25.58 -0.74 -26.35
N LEU A 403 -25.97 -1.60 -25.40
CA LEU A 403 -27.10 -2.52 -25.52
C LEU A 403 -28.40 -1.91 -24.98
N THR A 404 -28.35 -1.11 -23.91
CA THR A 404 -29.54 -0.52 -23.26
C THR A 404 -29.93 0.85 -23.81
N ASN A 405 -28.98 1.77 -24.00
CA ASN A 405 -29.26 3.13 -24.42
C ASN A 405 -29.30 3.25 -25.96
N ARG A 406 -30.44 3.72 -26.49
CA ARG A 406 -30.64 3.96 -27.92
C ARG A 406 -29.65 4.99 -28.49
N GLU A 407 -29.29 6.00 -27.71
CA GLU A 407 -28.38 7.06 -28.14
C GLU A 407 -26.95 6.55 -28.26
N GLU A 408 -26.47 5.82 -27.24
CA GLU A 408 -25.13 5.21 -27.24
C GLU A 408 -25.00 4.10 -28.29
N SER A 409 -26.05 3.30 -28.49
CA SER A 409 -26.12 2.32 -29.58
C SER A 409 -26.02 2.99 -30.96
N SER A 410 -26.70 4.14 -31.15
CA SER A 410 -26.61 4.94 -32.38
C SER A 410 -25.22 5.58 -32.55
N TYR A 411 -24.62 6.08 -31.47
CA TYR A 411 -23.27 6.62 -31.43
C TYR A 411 -22.21 5.57 -31.78
N LEU A 412 -22.28 4.36 -31.19
CA LEU A 412 -21.39 3.26 -31.53
C LEU A 412 -21.52 2.87 -33.01
N ARG A 413 -22.75 2.82 -33.53
CA ARG A 413 -22.99 2.56 -34.95
C ARG A 413 -22.39 3.65 -35.84
N HIS A 414 -22.53 4.93 -35.50
CA HIS A 414 -21.89 6.02 -36.23
C HIS A 414 -20.35 5.96 -36.16
N LYS A 415 -19.79 5.70 -34.97
CA LYS A 415 -18.36 5.53 -34.71
C LYS A 415 -17.76 4.42 -35.56
N LEU A 416 -18.38 3.23 -35.57
CA LEU A 416 -17.95 2.09 -36.39
C LEU A 416 -18.14 2.35 -37.90
N LEU A 417 -19.23 3.02 -38.32
CA LEU A 417 -19.41 3.41 -39.72
C LEU A 417 -18.33 4.41 -40.20
N SER A 418 -17.95 5.36 -39.35
CA SER A 418 -16.87 6.33 -39.61
C SER A 418 -15.51 5.64 -39.69
N GLN A 419 -15.22 4.73 -38.74
CA GLN A 419 -14.02 3.87 -38.81
C GLN A 419 -13.99 3.03 -40.09
N ARG A 420 -15.10 2.39 -40.48
CA ARG A 420 -15.20 1.61 -41.73
C ARG A 420 -14.94 2.47 -42.98
N LYS A 421 -15.39 3.73 -42.98
CA LYS A 421 -15.13 4.72 -44.06
C LYS A 421 -13.66 5.14 -44.10
N SER A 422 -13.03 5.34 -42.94
CA SER A 422 -11.60 5.68 -42.82
C SER A 422 -10.69 4.53 -43.26
N LEU A 423 -10.96 3.31 -42.78
CA LEU A 423 -10.25 2.09 -43.18
C LEU A 423 -10.36 1.85 -44.69
N ARG A 424 -11.55 2.09 -45.29
CA ARG A 424 -11.69 2.03 -46.75
C ARG A 424 -10.81 3.07 -47.45
N LYS A 425 -10.85 4.35 -47.04
CA LYS A 425 -9.96 5.39 -47.60
C LYS A 425 -8.47 5.02 -47.53
N ARG A 426 -8.01 4.44 -46.41
CA ARG A 426 -6.61 3.98 -46.26
C ARG A 426 -6.29 2.83 -47.22
N MET A 427 -7.20 1.85 -47.37
CA MET A 427 -7.03 0.78 -48.37
C MET A 427 -7.03 1.32 -49.80
N ASP A 428 -7.95 2.22 -50.14
CA ASP A 428 -8.06 2.83 -51.47
C ASP A 428 -6.77 3.63 -51.80
N TYR A 429 -6.25 4.42 -50.85
CA TYR A 429 -4.97 5.14 -50.99
C TYR A 429 -3.80 4.19 -51.24
N ASN A 430 -3.64 3.15 -50.39
CA ASN A 430 -2.55 2.20 -50.57
C ASN A 430 -2.69 1.39 -51.88
N GLN A 431 -3.92 1.13 -52.33
CA GLN A 431 -4.18 0.39 -53.55
C GLN A 431 -3.93 1.22 -54.84
N GLN A 432 -4.27 2.51 -54.81
CA GLN A 432 -4.23 3.41 -55.97
C GLN A 432 -2.94 4.26 -56.00
N GLU A 433 -2.62 4.96 -54.92
CA GLU A 433 -1.49 5.89 -54.85
C GLU A 433 -0.16 5.18 -54.57
N VAL A 434 -0.13 4.22 -53.64
CA VAL A 434 1.12 3.52 -53.28
C VAL A 434 1.43 2.38 -54.25
N ILE A 435 0.56 1.37 -54.33
CA ILE A 435 0.75 0.21 -55.23
C ILE A 435 0.56 0.62 -56.70
N GLY A 436 -0.52 1.35 -57.01
CA GLY A 436 -0.80 1.81 -58.37
C GLY A 436 0.24 2.83 -58.88
N GLY A 437 0.66 3.77 -58.02
CA GLY A 437 1.75 4.70 -58.31
C GLY A 437 3.06 3.97 -58.63
N ALA A 438 3.54 3.09 -57.74
CA ALA A 438 4.76 2.32 -57.97
C ALA A 438 4.68 1.38 -59.19
N LYS A 439 3.50 0.83 -59.50
CA LYS A 439 3.26 0.06 -60.74
C LYS A 439 3.36 0.93 -61.99
N ASN A 440 2.90 2.17 -61.92
CA ASN A 440 3.04 3.16 -62.99
C ASN A 440 4.49 3.65 -63.13
N ASP A 441 5.20 3.89 -62.03
CA ASP A 441 6.64 4.23 -62.01
C ASP A 441 7.47 3.19 -62.79
N ILE A 442 7.29 1.89 -62.50
CA ILE A 442 7.97 0.78 -63.19
C ILE A 442 7.61 0.75 -64.68
N ARG A 443 6.33 0.92 -65.02
CA ARG A 443 5.86 0.94 -66.42
C ARG A 443 6.40 2.16 -67.18
N GLU A 444 6.50 3.32 -66.56
CA GLU A 444 7.04 4.51 -67.20
C GLU A 444 8.57 4.41 -67.37
N LEU A 445 9.30 3.86 -66.39
CA LEU A 445 10.71 3.51 -66.53
C LEU A 445 10.94 2.59 -67.74
N GLY A 446 10.14 1.53 -67.89
CA GLY A 446 10.19 0.62 -69.04
C GLY A 446 9.90 1.30 -70.38
N ARG A 447 9.02 2.32 -70.40
CA ARG A 447 8.69 3.12 -71.59
C ARG A 447 9.76 4.16 -71.94
N ARG A 448 10.37 4.81 -70.94
CA ARG A 448 11.49 5.75 -71.14
C ARG A 448 12.76 5.02 -71.59
N TYR A 449 12.99 3.80 -71.11
CA TYR A 449 14.19 3.01 -71.39
C TYR A 449 13.89 1.64 -72.04
N PRO A 450 13.32 1.60 -73.26
CA PRO A 450 12.81 0.36 -73.88
C PRO A 450 13.90 -0.68 -74.18
N ARG A 451 15.18 -0.27 -74.28
CA ARG A 451 16.34 -1.21 -74.36
C ARG A 451 16.50 -2.05 -73.09
N HIS A 452 16.07 -1.51 -71.94
CA HIS A 452 16.19 -2.12 -70.61
C HIS A 452 14.88 -2.71 -70.09
N ALA A 453 13.77 -2.61 -70.83
CA ALA A 453 12.48 -3.17 -70.43
C ALA A 453 12.54 -4.67 -70.08
N LYS A 454 13.38 -5.46 -70.77
CA LYS A 454 13.61 -6.88 -70.46
C LYS A 454 14.39 -7.11 -69.16
N GLU A 455 15.29 -6.20 -68.80
CA GLU A 455 16.07 -6.22 -67.56
C GLU A 455 15.15 -5.87 -66.38
N ILE A 456 14.34 -4.82 -66.53
CA ILE A 456 13.33 -4.37 -65.56
C ILE A 456 12.29 -5.47 -65.31
N ALA A 457 11.74 -6.07 -66.38
CA ALA A 457 10.79 -7.18 -66.25
C ALA A 457 11.40 -8.40 -65.51
N ALA A 458 12.66 -8.76 -65.82
CA ALA A 458 13.35 -9.84 -65.12
C ALA A 458 13.67 -9.52 -63.64
N GLN A 459 13.79 -8.25 -63.25
CA GLN A 459 13.88 -7.85 -61.84
C GLN A 459 12.53 -8.01 -61.13
N VAL A 460 11.43 -7.58 -61.76
CA VAL A 460 10.06 -7.77 -61.24
C VAL A 460 9.74 -9.27 -61.08
N ASP A 461 10.01 -10.10 -62.08
CA ASP A 461 9.73 -11.55 -62.05
C ASP A 461 10.56 -12.30 -60.99
N ARG A 462 11.79 -11.84 -60.69
CA ARG A 462 12.59 -12.36 -59.57
C ARG A 462 12.03 -11.95 -58.21
N PHE A 463 11.48 -10.74 -58.11
CA PHE A 463 10.87 -10.25 -56.88
C PHE A 463 9.53 -10.95 -56.59
N THR A 464 8.67 -11.13 -57.59
CA THR A 464 7.41 -11.87 -57.41
C THR A 464 7.66 -13.32 -57.00
N GLU A 465 8.62 -14.02 -57.63
CA GLU A 465 9.00 -15.38 -57.21
C GLU A 465 9.60 -15.42 -55.79
N LYS A 466 10.36 -14.39 -55.39
CA LYS A 466 10.87 -14.22 -54.02
C LYS A 466 9.73 -14.00 -53.00
N MET A 467 8.62 -13.37 -53.42
CA MET A 467 7.44 -13.11 -52.59
C MET A 467 6.55 -14.35 -52.46
N GLU A 468 6.32 -15.08 -53.55
CA GLU A 468 5.63 -16.38 -53.58
C GLU A 468 6.30 -17.39 -52.63
N ARG A 469 7.64 -17.45 -52.66
CA ARG A 469 8.45 -18.29 -51.75
C ARG A 469 8.43 -17.86 -50.27
N MET A 470 7.86 -16.70 -49.95
CA MET A 470 7.67 -16.19 -48.59
C MET A 470 6.18 -16.10 -48.19
N GLU A 471 5.28 -16.69 -48.98
CA GLU A 471 3.82 -16.69 -48.77
C GLU A 471 3.20 -15.27 -48.64
N MET A 472 3.88 -14.25 -49.14
CA MET A 472 3.45 -12.84 -49.04
C MET A 472 2.54 -12.41 -50.20
N PRO A 473 1.63 -11.45 -50.00
CA PRO A 473 0.69 -11.00 -51.03
C PRO A 473 1.40 -10.43 -52.28
N VAL A 474 1.20 -11.09 -53.41
CA VAL A 474 1.80 -10.73 -54.71
C VAL A 474 0.93 -9.69 -55.43
N THR A 475 1.51 -8.53 -55.75
CA THR A 475 0.81 -7.37 -56.35
C THR A 475 1.05 -7.15 -57.84
N MET A 476 1.89 -7.99 -58.47
CA MET A 476 2.23 -7.96 -59.90
C MET A 476 2.13 -9.38 -60.49
N SER A 477 1.47 -9.53 -61.63
CA SER A 477 1.43 -10.82 -62.34
C SER A 477 2.51 -10.90 -63.43
N ARG A 478 3.05 -12.11 -63.63
CA ARG A 478 4.12 -12.39 -64.61
C ARG A 478 3.70 -11.89 -66.01
N GLY A 479 4.49 -10.97 -66.56
CA GLY A 479 4.25 -10.34 -67.87
C GLY A 479 3.76 -8.89 -67.84
N GLU A 480 3.22 -8.37 -66.73
CA GLU A 480 2.71 -6.98 -66.69
C GLU A 480 3.79 -5.91 -66.84
N ALA A 481 5.06 -6.25 -66.57
CA ALA A 481 6.21 -5.37 -66.77
C ALA A 481 6.68 -5.29 -68.24
N SER A 482 6.06 -6.04 -69.16
CA SER A 482 6.43 -6.08 -70.59
C SER A 482 5.47 -5.30 -71.51
N ALA A 483 4.57 -4.46 -70.96
CA ALA A 483 3.56 -3.65 -71.69
C ALA A 483 3.17 -2.36 -70.95
#